data_AF-A0A952NL19-F1
#
_entry.id   AF-A0A952NL19-F1
#
_cell.length_a   1.000
_cell.length_b   1.000
_cell.length_c   1.000
_cell.angle_alpha   90.00
_cell.angle_beta   90.00
_cell.angle_gamma   90.00
#
_symmetry.space_group_name_H-M   'P 1'
#
loop_
_entity.id
_entity.type
_entity.pdbx_description
1 polymer ?
#
loop_
_entity_poly.entity_id
_entity_poly.type
_entity_poly.pdbx_seq_one_letter_code
_entity_poly.pdbx_strand_id
1 'polypeptide(L)'
;MVRYAQIFAFFLFFLGAGWWMSWSSKESADLYVDMNFSGSRDPAAIRKSYDFSELDGIALSQATKQRLIAGAKILKESANVGVELGHFVVRGEAGDKTFACNKYSQVILQFEGDGMAVAGQKPVMEVEGACEISADINRISPLWIPVAKILGEPVAEGEFDFRDERPIKVKFSNVSDQWPVAWVLKGVKLQAASGDTLTIEGAELRQYIPKPMILEFQ
;
A
#
# COMPACT_ATOMS: atom_id res chain seq x y z
N MET A 1 63.93 -5.26 13.43
CA MET A 1 62.61 -5.33 14.11
C MET A 1 61.91 -3.98 14.27
N VAL A 2 62.61 -2.85 14.47
CA VAL A 2 61.97 -1.53 14.73
C VAL A 2 61.14 -0.98 13.55
N ARG A 3 61.49 -1.28 12.29
CA ARG A 3 60.77 -0.75 11.11
C ARG A 3 59.35 -1.32 10.90
N TYR A 4 59.06 -2.53 11.37
CA TYR A 4 57.72 -3.12 11.24
C TYR A 4 56.72 -2.52 12.25
N ALA A 5 57.20 -2.05 13.40
CA ALA A 5 56.36 -1.41 14.41
C ALA A 5 55.77 -0.08 13.91
N GLN A 6 56.52 0.68 13.12
CA GLN A 6 56.04 1.96 12.56
C GLN A 6 54.96 1.78 11.49
N ILE A 7 55.07 0.75 10.65
CA ILE A 7 54.07 0.47 9.61
C ILE A 7 52.77 -0.04 10.23
N PHE A 8 52.86 -0.87 11.27
CA PHE A 8 51.69 -1.40 11.97
C PHE A 8 50.91 -0.32 12.74
N ALA A 9 51.62 0.63 13.36
CA ALA A 9 51.01 1.78 14.02
C ALA A 9 50.26 2.69 13.04
N PHE A 10 50.77 2.88 11.83
CA PHE A 10 50.11 3.68 10.80
C PHE A 10 48.81 3.04 10.32
N PHE A 11 48.78 1.71 10.15
CA PHE A 11 47.58 0.99 9.71
C PHE A 11 46.45 1.00 10.75
N LEU A 12 46.79 0.88 12.04
CA LEU A 12 45.82 0.97 13.13
C LEU A 12 45.19 2.37 13.24
N PHE A 13 45.95 3.42 12.94
CA PHE A 13 45.43 4.79 12.94
C PHE A 13 44.36 5.02 11.86
N PHE A 14 44.55 4.48 10.65
CA PHE A 14 43.55 4.61 9.58
C PHE A 14 42.28 3.79 9.83
N LEU A 15 42.41 2.60 10.43
CA LEU A 15 41.24 1.80 10.81
C LEU A 15 40.43 2.47 11.93
N GLY A 16 41.10 3.10 12.91
CA GLY A 16 40.45 3.87 13.97
C GLY A 16 39.76 5.15 13.44
N ALA A 17 40.42 5.89 12.54
CA ALA A 17 39.85 7.10 11.95
C ALA A 17 38.63 6.79 11.04
N GLY A 18 38.67 5.68 10.30
CA GLY A 18 37.54 5.23 9.48
C GLY A 18 36.32 4.81 10.32
N TRP A 19 36.55 4.14 11.45
CA TRP A 19 35.48 3.81 12.40
C TRP A 19 34.87 5.04 13.06
N TRP A 20 35.68 6.06 13.38
CA TRP A 20 35.17 7.29 13.98
C TRP A 20 34.31 8.12 13.01
N MET A 21 34.71 8.23 11.73
CA MET A 21 33.88 8.88 10.71
C MET A 21 32.59 8.09 10.41
N SER A 22 32.62 6.76 10.48
CA SER A 22 31.40 5.95 10.31
C SER A 22 30.43 6.06 11.48
N TRP A 23 30.90 6.42 12.68
CA TRP A 23 30.03 6.63 13.83
C TRP A 23 29.45 8.05 13.84
N SER A 24 30.20 9.06 13.38
CA SER A 24 29.71 10.44 13.29
C SER A 24 28.74 10.70 12.14
N SER A 25 28.56 9.76 11.19
CA SER A 25 27.62 9.90 10.08
C SER A 25 26.21 9.35 10.37
N LYS A 26 25.94 8.89 11.59
CA LYS A 26 24.59 8.49 12.05
C LYS A 26 23.79 9.59 12.74
N GLU A 27 24.30 10.81 12.77
CA GLU A 27 23.52 12.03 13.08
C GLU A 27 23.34 12.86 11.81
N SER A 28 22.69 12.26 10.81
CA SER A 28 21.75 13.06 10.02
C SER A 28 20.63 13.41 10.98
N ALA A 29 20.75 14.55 11.67
CA ALA A 29 19.63 15.14 12.36
C ALA A 29 18.52 15.30 11.31
N ASP A 30 17.51 14.43 11.40
CA ASP A 30 16.22 14.68 10.79
C ASP A 30 15.81 16.06 11.27
N LEU A 31 15.86 17.01 10.35
CA LEU A 31 15.49 18.39 10.59
C LEU A 31 13.98 18.37 10.79
N TYR A 32 13.56 18.14 12.03
CA TYR A 32 12.20 18.40 12.48
C TYR A 32 12.00 19.91 12.36
N VAL A 33 11.51 20.32 11.19
CA VAL A 33 10.89 21.63 11.04
C VAL A 33 9.63 21.56 11.89
N ASP A 34 9.75 22.01 13.14
CA ASP A 34 8.61 22.28 14.00
C ASP A 34 7.88 23.50 13.43
N MET A 35 7.05 23.24 12.42
CA MET A 35 6.12 24.23 11.90
C MET A 35 5.04 24.42 12.96
N ASN A 36 5.26 25.38 13.85
CA ASN A 36 4.21 25.97 14.68
C ASN A 36 3.12 26.53 13.75
N PHE A 37 2.17 25.68 13.37
CA PHE A 37 1.06 25.98 12.48
C PHE A 37 -0.10 26.60 13.27
N SER A 38 0.16 27.69 13.98
CA SER A 38 -0.90 28.57 14.47
C SER A 38 -1.31 29.51 13.33
N GLY A 39 -1.98 28.96 12.33
CA GLY A 39 -2.44 29.71 11.16
C GLY A 39 -2.79 28.79 10.02
N SER A 40 -4.05 28.37 9.96
CA SER A 40 -4.66 27.70 8.80
C SER A 40 -4.42 28.53 7.53
N ARG A 41 -3.39 28.14 6.78
CA ARG A 41 -3.20 28.49 5.37
C ARG A 41 -3.23 27.19 4.60
N ASP A 42 -4.39 26.92 4.03
CA ASP A 42 -4.63 25.84 3.09
C ASP A 42 -3.74 26.06 1.84
N PRO A 43 -2.74 25.23 1.55
CA PRO A 43 -1.93 25.40 0.36
C PRO A 43 -2.77 25.06 -0.89
N ALA A 44 -3.22 26.09 -1.60
CA ALA A 44 -4.03 25.97 -2.83
C ALA A 44 -3.35 25.17 -3.97
N ALA A 45 -2.03 24.94 -3.89
CA ALA A 45 -1.26 24.23 -4.90
C ALA A 45 -1.41 22.69 -4.82
N ILE A 46 -1.79 22.12 -3.67
CA ILE A 46 -1.95 20.67 -3.50
C ILE A 46 -3.24 20.15 -4.18
N ARG A 47 -4.18 21.05 -4.51
CA ARG A 47 -5.50 20.68 -5.03
C ARG A 47 -5.56 20.34 -6.52
N LYS A 48 -4.61 20.78 -7.36
CA LYS A 48 -4.74 20.60 -8.83
C LYS A 48 -4.34 19.22 -9.35
N SER A 49 -3.46 18.48 -8.67
CA SER A 49 -2.93 17.21 -9.20
C SER A 49 -3.86 16.00 -9.02
N TYR A 50 -4.93 16.15 -8.23
CA TYR A 50 -5.81 15.04 -7.81
C TYR A 50 -7.28 15.29 -8.11
N ASP A 51 -7.54 16.38 -8.85
CA ASP A 51 -8.86 16.80 -9.27
C ASP A 51 -9.06 16.41 -10.73
N PHE A 52 -9.84 15.36 -10.97
CA PHE A 52 -10.16 14.88 -12.31
C PHE A 52 -11.57 15.29 -12.73
N SER A 53 -12.20 16.25 -12.03
CA SER A 53 -13.57 16.68 -12.35
C SER A 53 -13.73 17.33 -13.73
N GLU A 54 -12.62 17.75 -14.35
CA GLU A 54 -12.59 18.31 -15.71
C GLU A 54 -12.30 17.25 -16.80
N LEU A 55 -11.95 16.01 -16.41
CA LEU A 55 -11.69 14.92 -17.36
C LEU A 55 -12.96 14.11 -17.59
N ASP A 56 -13.13 13.62 -18.82
CA ASP A 56 -14.25 12.74 -19.19
C ASP A 56 -13.75 11.46 -19.88
N GLY A 57 -14.61 10.43 -19.88
CA GLY A 57 -14.42 9.19 -20.61
C GLY A 57 -13.12 8.44 -20.28
N ILE A 58 -12.34 8.11 -21.31
CA ILE A 58 -11.12 7.29 -21.19
C ILE A 58 -10.03 8.01 -20.40
N ALA A 59 -9.87 9.32 -20.60
CA ALA A 59 -8.84 10.11 -19.92
C ALA A 59 -9.07 10.16 -18.41
N LEU A 60 -10.34 10.36 -17.99
CA LEU A 60 -10.74 10.29 -16.59
C LEU A 60 -10.43 8.92 -15.99
N SER A 61 -10.80 7.85 -16.68
CA SER A 61 -10.56 6.48 -16.22
C SER A 61 -9.06 6.22 -16.01
N GLN A 62 -8.22 6.54 -17.00
CA GLN A 62 -6.76 6.35 -16.89
C GLN A 62 -6.13 7.18 -15.77
N ALA A 63 -6.48 8.47 -15.67
CA ALA A 63 -5.96 9.35 -14.62
C ALA A 63 -6.36 8.86 -13.22
N THR A 64 -7.62 8.43 -13.08
CA THR A 64 -8.15 7.88 -11.83
C THR A 64 -7.41 6.61 -11.42
N LYS A 65 -7.24 5.67 -12.35
CA LYS A 65 -6.54 4.41 -12.09
C LYS A 65 -5.08 4.64 -11.74
N GLN A 66 -4.40 5.48 -12.52
CA GLN A 66 -3.02 5.85 -12.24
C GLN A 66 -2.88 6.47 -10.85
N ARG A 67 -3.80 7.37 -10.46
CA ARG A 67 -3.76 8.03 -9.16
C ARG A 67 -4.01 7.07 -8.00
N LEU A 68 -5.02 6.21 -8.14
CA LEU A 68 -5.37 5.19 -7.15
C LEU A 68 -4.14 4.33 -6.81
N ILE A 69 -3.41 3.91 -7.85
CA ILE A 69 -2.28 2.99 -7.72
C ILE A 69 -0.96 3.69 -7.38
N ALA A 70 -0.73 4.90 -7.88
CA ALA A 70 0.47 5.68 -7.52
C ALA A 70 0.50 6.03 -6.02
N GLY A 71 -0.67 6.07 -5.37
CA GLY A 71 -0.78 6.20 -3.92
C GLY A 71 -0.80 4.87 -3.16
N ALA A 72 -0.59 3.73 -3.81
CA ALA A 72 -0.63 2.44 -3.13
C ALA A 72 0.61 2.23 -2.24
N LYS A 73 0.39 1.80 -1.00
CA LYS A 73 1.46 1.53 -0.03
C LYS A 73 1.06 0.37 0.88
N ILE A 74 2.06 -0.45 1.22
CA ILE A 74 1.91 -1.48 2.25
C ILE A 74 2.36 -0.90 3.59
N LEU A 75 1.51 -1.04 4.60
CA LEU A 75 1.78 -0.72 5.99
C LEU A 75 1.89 -2.03 6.77
N LYS A 76 2.92 -2.18 7.60
CA LYS A 76 3.06 -3.33 8.50
C LYS A 76 2.85 -2.83 9.92
N GLU A 77 1.91 -3.42 10.65
CA GLU A 77 1.65 -3.09 12.05
C GLU A 77 1.47 -4.37 12.85
N SER A 78 2.44 -4.69 13.72
CA SER A 78 2.40 -5.88 14.57
C SER A 78 2.17 -7.15 13.73
N ALA A 79 0.95 -7.70 13.79
CA ALA A 79 0.51 -8.93 13.14
C ALA A 79 -0.52 -8.68 12.01
N ASN A 80 -0.73 -7.43 11.63
CA ASN A 80 -1.64 -7.01 10.58
C ASN A 80 -0.86 -6.34 9.45
N VAL A 81 -1.37 -6.47 8.23
CA VAL A 81 -0.81 -5.80 7.06
C VAL A 81 -1.89 -4.91 6.45
N GLY A 82 -1.62 -3.62 6.39
CA GLY A 82 -2.51 -2.62 5.80
C GLY A 82 -2.13 -2.36 4.35
N VAL A 83 -3.13 -2.27 3.46
CA VAL A 83 -2.94 -1.77 2.11
C VAL A 83 -3.66 -0.43 1.97
N GLU A 84 -2.88 0.64 1.87
CA GLU A 84 -3.34 2.00 1.63
C GLU A 84 -3.35 2.27 0.13
N LEU A 85 -4.32 3.07 -0.36
CA LEU A 85 -4.43 3.46 -1.76
C LEU A 85 -4.47 4.99 -1.91
N GLY A 86 -4.20 5.47 -3.13
CA GLY A 86 -4.34 6.89 -3.46
C GLY A 86 -5.80 7.31 -3.56
N HIS A 87 -6.14 8.46 -3.00
CA HIS A 87 -7.46 9.05 -3.16
C HIS A 87 -7.47 10.09 -4.29
N PHE A 88 -8.66 10.33 -4.84
CA PHE A 88 -8.89 11.22 -5.97
C PHE A 88 -10.29 11.85 -5.89
N VAL A 89 -10.48 12.91 -6.66
CA VAL A 89 -11.77 13.62 -6.78
C VAL A 89 -12.33 13.41 -8.18
N VAL A 90 -13.61 13.04 -8.26
CA VAL A 90 -14.36 12.87 -9.50
C VAL A 90 -15.53 13.86 -9.57
N ARG A 91 -16.11 13.97 -10.75
CA ARG A 91 -17.37 14.69 -10.93
C ARG A 91 -18.56 13.81 -10.52
N GLY A 92 -19.40 14.33 -9.64
CA GLY A 92 -20.67 13.74 -9.24
C GLY A 92 -21.75 13.92 -10.32
N GLU A 93 -22.91 13.30 -10.12
CA GLU A 93 -24.03 13.36 -11.06
C GLU A 93 -24.57 14.79 -11.25
N ALA A 94 -24.53 15.60 -10.19
CA ALA A 94 -24.93 17.01 -10.23
C ALA A 94 -23.84 17.93 -10.81
N GLY A 95 -22.72 17.35 -11.27
CA GLY A 95 -21.58 18.10 -11.80
C GLY A 95 -20.63 18.66 -10.74
N ASP A 96 -20.89 18.38 -9.47
CA ASP A 96 -20.11 18.79 -8.30
C ASP A 96 -18.88 17.91 -8.07
N LYS A 97 -17.90 18.42 -7.30
CA LYS A 97 -16.66 17.69 -6.99
C LYS A 97 -16.91 16.75 -5.82
N THR A 98 -16.77 15.46 -6.06
CA THR A 98 -17.02 14.41 -5.08
C THR A 98 -15.77 13.55 -4.87
N PHE A 99 -15.47 13.26 -3.61
CA PHE A 99 -14.40 12.33 -3.25
C PHE A 99 -14.69 10.91 -3.71
N ALA A 100 -13.64 10.16 -4.09
CA ALA A 100 -13.80 8.79 -4.56
C ALA A 100 -14.61 7.92 -3.60
N CYS A 101 -14.32 7.97 -2.29
CA CYS A 101 -15.04 7.15 -1.31
C CYS A 101 -16.48 7.59 -1.03
N ASN A 102 -16.89 8.79 -1.47
CA ASN A 102 -18.30 9.18 -1.44
C ASN A 102 -19.06 8.58 -2.63
N LYS A 103 -18.38 8.30 -3.75
CA LYS A 103 -18.94 7.61 -4.91
C LYS A 103 -18.88 6.09 -4.78
N TYR A 104 -17.74 5.57 -4.36
CA TYR A 104 -17.48 4.14 -4.21
C TYR A 104 -17.52 3.77 -2.72
N SER A 105 -18.43 2.88 -2.33
CA SER A 105 -18.59 2.46 -0.93
C SER A 105 -17.63 1.35 -0.53
N GLN A 106 -17.11 0.58 -1.49
CA GLN A 106 -16.30 -0.60 -1.23
C GLN A 106 -14.99 -0.60 -2.02
N VAL A 107 -13.95 -1.15 -1.40
CA VAL A 107 -12.64 -1.44 -1.99
C VAL A 107 -12.43 -2.95 -1.93
N ILE A 108 -12.08 -3.55 -3.06
CA ILE A 108 -11.76 -4.97 -3.20
C ILE A 108 -10.35 -5.09 -3.76
N LEU A 109 -9.47 -5.74 -3.01
CA LEU A 109 -8.11 -6.06 -3.41
C LEU A 109 -8.01 -7.53 -3.75
N GLN A 110 -7.40 -7.85 -4.89
CA GLN A 110 -7.19 -9.22 -5.31
C GLN A 110 -5.69 -9.54 -5.29
N PHE A 111 -5.33 -10.61 -4.60
CA PHE A 111 -3.97 -11.14 -4.52
C PHE A 111 -3.90 -12.55 -5.07
N GLU A 112 -2.76 -12.89 -5.67
CA GLU A 112 -2.40 -14.26 -6.03
C GLU A 112 -1.27 -14.74 -5.13
N GLY A 113 -1.40 -15.96 -4.60
CA GLY A 113 -0.33 -16.63 -3.87
C GLY A 113 0.85 -16.96 -4.80
N ASP A 114 2.07 -16.71 -4.33
CA ASP A 114 3.29 -17.07 -5.05
C ASP A 114 3.86 -18.43 -4.58
N GLY A 115 4.57 -19.10 -5.49
CA GLY A 115 5.29 -20.35 -5.18
C GLY A 115 4.44 -21.62 -5.05
N MET A 116 3.13 -21.59 -5.30
CA MET A 116 2.27 -22.78 -5.28
C MET A 116 1.09 -22.70 -6.26
N ALA A 117 0.60 -23.87 -6.67
CA ALA A 117 -0.58 -24.01 -7.52
C ALA A 117 -1.31 -25.33 -7.23
N VAL A 118 -2.64 -25.30 -7.25
CA VAL A 118 -3.52 -26.46 -7.11
C VAL A 118 -4.20 -26.70 -8.45
N ALA A 119 -4.05 -27.89 -9.02
CA ALA A 119 -4.56 -28.22 -10.37
C ALA A 119 -4.16 -27.21 -11.46
N GLY A 120 -2.98 -26.59 -11.35
CA GLY A 120 -2.48 -25.58 -12.29
C GLY A 120 -3.03 -24.17 -12.07
N GLN A 121 -3.88 -23.95 -11.06
CA GLN A 121 -4.38 -22.63 -10.68
C GLN A 121 -3.67 -22.13 -9.42
N LYS A 122 -3.36 -20.82 -9.38
CA LYS A 122 -2.77 -20.20 -8.20
C LYS A 122 -3.84 -19.94 -7.14
N PRO A 123 -3.48 -19.98 -5.84
CA PRO A 123 -4.35 -19.50 -4.77
C PRO A 123 -4.70 -18.03 -4.98
N VAL A 124 -5.95 -17.67 -4.70
CA VAL A 124 -6.45 -16.30 -4.79
C VAL A 124 -6.98 -15.87 -3.43
N MET A 125 -6.62 -14.66 -3.02
CA MET A 125 -7.15 -13.99 -1.84
C MET A 125 -7.82 -12.69 -2.29
N GLU A 126 -9.11 -12.54 -2.02
CA GLU A 126 -9.87 -11.30 -2.22
C GLU A 126 -10.13 -10.66 -0.86
N VAL A 127 -9.72 -9.40 -0.69
CA VAL A 127 -9.92 -8.63 0.54
C VAL A 127 -10.87 -7.50 0.22
N GLU A 128 -12.05 -7.53 0.83
CA GLU A 128 -13.10 -6.53 0.69
C GLU A 128 -13.25 -5.73 1.99
N GLY A 129 -13.38 -4.41 1.86
CA GLY A 129 -13.71 -3.53 2.98
C GLY A 129 -14.29 -2.20 2.51
N ALA A 130 -14.60 -1.32 3.47
CA ALA A 130 -15.17 -0.01 3.18
C ALA A 130 -14.15 0.92 2.51
N CYS A 131 -14.62 1.77 1.60
CA CYS A 131 -13.84 2.91 1.14
C CYS A 131 -14.03 4.05 2.14
N GLU A 132 -12.97 4.39 2.87
CA GLU A 132 -12.98 5.51 3.80
C GLU A 132 -11.85 6.46 3.47
N ILE A 133 -12.06 7.75 3.73
CA ILE A 133 -11.00 8.75 3.56
C ILE A 133 -10.08 8.67 4.79
N SER A 134 -8.77 8.58 4.57
CA SER A 134 -7.78 8.59 5.65
C SER A 134 -7.68 9.97 6.31
N ALA A 135 -6.85 10.10 7.35
CA ALA A 135 -6.50 11.40 7.92
C ALA A 135 -5.82 12.32 6.88
N ASP A 136 -5.05 11.74 5.95
CA ASP A 136 -4.63 12.42 4.72
C ASP A 136 -5.73 12.28 3.66
N ILE A 137 -6.34 13.42 3.29
CA ILE A 137 -7.40 13.49 2.27
C ILE A 137 -6.99 12.94 0.89
N ASN A 138 -5.69 12.78 0.66
CA ASN A 138 -5.12 12.23 -0.56
C ASN A 138 -4.95 10.70 -0.51
N ARG A 139 -5.42 10.05 0.56
CA ARG A 139 -5.32 8.61 0.79
C ARG A 139 -6.67 8.01 1.16
N ILE A 140 -6.89 6.80 0.67
CA ILE A 140 -7.96 5.92 1.16
C ILE A 140 -7.42 5.22 2.40
N SER A 141 -8.24 5.16 3.45
CA SER A 141 -7.93 4.47 4.70
C SER A 141 -7.44 3.03 4.41
N PRO A 142 -6.38 2.57 5.08
CA PRO A 142 -5.81 1.26 4.80
C PRO A 142 -6.80 0.14 5.11
N LEU A 143 -6.87 -0.83 4.18
CA LEU A 143 -7.51 -2.12 4.42
C LEU A 143 -6.54 -3.01 5.20
N TRP A 144 -6.81 -3.19 6.49
CA TRP A 144 -5.99 -4.00 7.40
C TRP A 144 -6.36 -5.46 7.30
N ILE A 145 -5.44 -6.30 6.86
CA ILE A 145 -5.58 -7.76 6.76
C ILE A 145 -5.03 -8.39 8.05
N PRO A 146 -5.84 -9.15 8.82
CA PRO A 146 -5.44 -9.71 10.10
C PRO A 146 -4.70 -11.03 9.89
N VAL A 147 -3.44 -10.93 9.45
CA VAL A 147 -2.60 -12.08 9.07
C VAL A 147 -2.52 -13.11 10.19
N ALA A 148 -2.31 -12.70 11.45
CA ALA A 148 -2.27 -13.66 12.57
C ALA A 148 -3.58 -14.41 12.78
N LYS A 149 -4.74 -13.79 12.52
CA LYS A 149 -6.03 -14.48 12.63
C LYS A 149 -6.18 -15.49 11.50
N ILE A 150 -5.86 -15.10 10.27
CA ILE A 150 -5.90 -15.99 9.09
C ILE A 150 -4.99 -17.20 9.31
N LEU A 151 -3.77 -16.99 9.80
CA LEU A 151 -2.82 -18.08 10.08
C LEU A 151 -3.25 -18.97 11.26
N GLY A 152 -4.12 -18.48 12.14
CA GLY A 152 -4.70 -19.27 13.23
C GLY A 152 -5.88 -20.14 12.80
N GLU A 153 -6.50 -19.84 11.66
CA GLU A 153 -7.58 -20.64 11.09
C GLU A 153 -7.03 -21.83 10.28
N PRO A 154 -7.76 -22.96 10.22
CA PRO A 154 -7.41 -24.06 9.35
C PRO A 154 -7.44 -23.59 7.88
N VAL A 155 -6.48 -24.07 7.09
CA VAL A 155 -6.40 -23.73 5.66
C VAL A 155 -7.62 -24.30 4.96
N ALA A 156 -8.47 -23.41 4.44
CA ALA A 156 -9.69 -23.78 3.76
C ALA A 156 -10.09 -22.72 2.74
N GLU A 157 -10.75 -23.16 1.68
CA GLU A 157 -11.50 -22.27 0.80
C GLU A 157 -12.74 -21.75 1.54
N GLY A 158 -13.06 -20.48 1.32
CA GLY A 158 -14.21 -19.89 1.98
C GLY A 158 -14.12 -18.38 2.12
N GLU A 159 -15.14 -17.85 2.77
CA GLU A 159 -15.29 -16.44 3.08
C GLU A 159 -15.21 -16.27 4.60
N PHE A 160 -14.31 -15.38 5.04
CA PHE A 160 -14.03 -15.09 6.43
C PHE A 160 -14.42 -13.62 6.68
N ASP A 161 -15.35 -13.40 7.60
CA ASP A 161 -15.84 -12.07 7.97
C ASP A 161 -15.22 -11.68 9.32
N PHE A 162 -14.26 -10.75 9.28
CA PHE A 162 -13.57 -10.24 10.46
C PHE A 162 -14.20 -8.91 10.87
N ARG A 163 -15.08 -8.95 11.89
CA ARG A 163 -15.87 -7.80 12.37
C ARG A 163 -15.26 -7.09 13.58
N ASP A 164 -13.95 -7.00 13.64
CA ASP A 164 -13.28 -6.26 14.71
C ASP A 164 -13.45 -4.74 14.51
N GLU A 165 -12.47 -3.94 14.95
CA GLU A 165 -12.51 -2.46 14.84
C GLU A 165 -12.76 -1.94 13.43
N ARG A 166 -12.34 -2.70 12.39
CA ARG A 166 -12.57 -2.38 10.98
C ARG A 166 -13.08 -3.62 10.26
N PRO A 167 -14.37 -3.67 9.89
CA PRO A 167 -14.95 -4.84 9.26
C PRO A 167 -14.32 -5.07 7.89
N ILE A 168 -13.77 -6.26 7.70
CA ILE A 168 -13.27 -6.72 6.41
C ILE A 168 -13.79 -8.12 6.14
N LYS A 169 -13.86 -8.44 4.86
CA LYS A 169 -14.19 -9.77 4.37
C LYS A 169 -13.03 -10.28 3.55
N VAL A 170 -12.54 -11.48 3.87
CA VAL A 170 -11.45 -12.12 3.15
C VAL A 170 -11.97 -13.41 2.56
N LYS A 171 -11.82 -13.57 1.24
CA LYS A 171 -12.22 -14.78 0.53
C LYS A 171 -11.00 -15.47 -0.04
N PHE A 172 -10.89 -16.76 0.19
CA PHE A 172 -9.85 -17.61 -0.34
C PHE A 172 -10.41 -18.59 -1.37
N SER A 173 -9.65 -18.83 -2.42
CA SER A 173 -10.00 -19.80 -3.47
C SER A 173 -8.73 -20.46 -4.00
N ASN A 174 -8.81 -21.72 -4.41
CA ASN A 174 -7.68 -22.51 -4.91
C ASN A 174 -6.52 -22.62 -3.90
N VAL A 175 -6.81 -22.63 -2.59
CA VAL A 175 -5.79 -22.82 -1.55
C VAL A 175 -5.47 -24.31 -1.38
N SER A 176 -4.20 -24.61 -1.12
CA SER A 176 -3.72 -25.98 -0.87
C SER A 176 -3.79 -26.29 0.64
N ASP A 177 -2.93 -27.20 1.07
CA ASP A 177 -2.75 -27.73 2.42
C ASP A 177 -2.09 -26.72 3.37
N GLN A 178 -1.53 -25.63 2.82
CA GLN A 178 -0.78 -24.59 3.53
C GLN A 178 -1.09 -23.21 2.93
N TRP A 179 -1.08 -22.18 3.78
CA TRP A 179 -1.19 -20.80 3.33
C TRP A 179 0.06 -20.39 2.51
N PRO A 180 -0.11 -19.70 1.37
CA PRO A 180 1.00 -19.05 0.69
C PRO A 180 1.76 -18.08 1.60
N VAL A 181 3.09 -18.11 1.51
CA VAL A 181 3.97 -17.21 2.28
C VAL A 181 3.91 -15.79 1.73
N ALA A 182 3.81 -15.66 0.40
CA ALA A 182 3.80 -14.39 -0.31
C ALA A 182 2.55 -14.24 -1.18
N TRP A 183 1.94 -13.07 -1.14
CA TRP A 183 0.73 -12.71 -1.88
C TRP A 183 0.98 -11.47 -2.73
N VAL A 184 0.86 -11.60 -4.04
CA VAL A 184 1.15 -10.52 -4.99
C VAL A 184 -0.15 -9.83 -5.37
N LEU A 185 -0.24 -8.51 -5.24
CA LEU A 185 -1.42 -7.76 -5.68
C LEU A 185 -1.58 -7.87 -7.20
N LYS A 186 -2.77 -8.30 -7.63
CA LYS A 186 -3.14 -8.48 -9.04
C LYS A 186 -4.33 -7.64 -9.47
N GLY A 187 -5.14 -7.17 -8.53
CA GLY A 187 -6.29 -6.37 -8.87
C GLY A 187 -6.68 -5.40 -7.78
N VAL A 188 -7.21 -4.26 -8.19
CA VAL A 188 -7.90 -3.31 -7.31
C VAL A 188 -9.22 -2.96 -7.96
N LYS A 189 -10.31 -3.10 -7.21
CA LYS A 189 -11.66 -2.75 -7.65
C LYS A 189 -12.31 -1.84 -6.63
N LEU A 190 -12.86 -0.72 -7.09
CA LEU A 190 -13.76 0.13 -6.33
C LEU A 190 -15.19 -0.13 -6.80
N GLN A 191 -16.12 -0.26 -5.86
CA GLN A 191 -17.53 -0.55 -6.16
C GLN A 191 -18.43 0.48 -5.49
N ALA A 192 -19.31 1.08 -6.31
CA ALA A 192 -20.34 2.00 -5.85
C ALA A 192 -21.62 1.26 -5.48
N ALA A 193 -22.42 1.86 -4.61
CA ALA A 193 -23.75 1.36 -4.29
C ALA A 193 -24.69 1.37 -5.50
N SER A 194 -24.45 2.25 -6.49
CA SER A 194 -25.20 2.32 -7.75
C SER A 194 -24.89 1.17 -8.72
N GLY A 195 -23.82 0.40 -8.48
CA GLY A 195 -23.31 -0.63 -9.38
C GLY A 195 -22.15 -0.17 -10.27
N ASP A 196 -21.79 1.12 -10.27
CA ASP A 196 -20.59 1.60 -10.95
C ASP A 196 -19.33 0.94 -10.36
N THR A 197 -18.44 0.46 -11.23
CA THR A 197 -17.19 -0.16 -10.79
C THR A 197 -15.99 0.45 -11.50
N LEU A 198 -14.92 0.70 -10.75
CA LEU A 198 -13.60 1.01 -11.28
C LEU A 198 -12.70 -0.19 -11.02
N THR A 199 -12.23 -0.87 -12.07
CA THR A 199 -11.37 -2.05 -11.94
C THR A 199 -10.01 -1.80 -12.59
N ILE A 200 -8.95 -2.24 -11.91
CA ILE A 200 -7.58 -2.25 -12.39
C ILE A 200 -7.08 -3.69 -12.27
N GLU A 201 -6.73 -4.30 -13.40
CA GLU A 201 -6.30 -5.70 -13.47
C GLU A 201 -4.79 -5.83 -13.62
N GLY A 202 -4.27 -7.05 -13.50
CA GLY A 202 -2.83 -7.31 -13.37
C GLY A 202 -1.96 -6.85 -14.54
N ALA A 203 -2.48 -6.80 -15.76
CA ALA A 203 -1.75 -6.26 -16.91
C ALA A 203 -1.63 -4.73 -16.84
N GLU A 204 -2.68 -4.06 -16.37
CA GLU A 204 -2.75 -2.61 -16.21
C GLU A 204 -1.96 -2.15 -14.98
N LEU A 205 -2.02 -2.88 -13.86
CA LEU A 205 -1.23 -2.60 -12.66
C LEU A 205 0.27 -2.51 -12.96
N ARG A 206 0.81 -3.38 -13.83
CA ARG A 206 2.24 -3.38 -14.20
C ARG A 206 2.67 -2.13 -14.96
N GLN A 207 1.73 -1.41 -15.57
CA GLN A 207 2.02 -0.14 -16.23
C GLN A 207 2.23 0.99 -15.22
N TYR A 208 1.56 0.91 -14.07
CA TYR A 208 1.58 1.94 -13.03
C TYR A 208 2.54 1.62 -11.88
N ILE A 209 2.79 0.33 -11.59
CA ILE A 209 3.69 -0.11 -10.52
C ILE A 209 4.86 -0.89 -11.13
N PRO A 210 6.09 -0.32 -11.13
CA PRO A 210 7.25 -0.99 -11.70
C PRO A 210 7.73 -2.16 -10.84
N LYS A 211 7.36 -2.21 -9.56
CA LYS A 211 7.69 -3.28 -8.62
C LYS A 211 6.41 -3.93 -8.10
N PRO A 212 6.28 -5.27 -8.09
CA PRO A 212 5.10 -5.91 -7.55
C PRO A 212 4.92 -5.56 -6.06
N MET A 213 3.67 -5.32 -5.66
CA MET A 213 3.32 -5.21 -4.24
C MET A 213 3.09 -6.61 -3.69
N ILE A 214 3.90 -6.99 -2.71
CA ILE A 214 3.91 -8.33 -2.12
C ILE A 214 3.59 -8.20 -0.63
N LEU A 215 2.58 -8.95 -0.17
CA LEU A 215 2.30 -9.14 1.24
C LEU A 215 2.96 -10.45 1.68
N GLU A 216 3.73 -10.39 2.75
CA GLU A 216 4.37 -11.55 3.36
C GLU A 216 3.63 -11.90 4.64
N PHE A 217 3.29 -13.17 4.81
CA PHE A 217 2.65 -13.67 6.03
C PHE A 217 3.67 -14.07 7.12
N GLN A 218 4.98 -13.94 6.86
CA GLN A 218 6.09 -14.31 7.75
C GLN A 218 6.95 -13.11 8.17
#